data_AF-A0A443S471-F1
#
_entry.id   AF-A0A443S471-F1
#
_cell.length_a   1.000
_cell.length_b   1.000
_cell.length_c   1.000
_cell.angle_alpha   90.00
_cell.angle_beta   90.00
_cell.angle_gamma   90.00
#
_symmetry.space_group_name_H-M   'P 1'
#
loop_
_entity.id
_entity.type
_entity.pdbx_description
1 polymer ?
#
loop_
_entity_poly.entity_id
_entity_poly.type
_entity_poly.pdbx_seq_one_letter_code
_entity_poly.pdbx_strand_id
1 'polypeptide(L)'
;MSQCEKYFGSSHDLKKHQLAVHEKLKPFECDICARCFSQKGNLSNHKKTVHIIGRKFECLMCFRKFRHKLELQTHNEDVHKRV
;
A
#
# COMPACT_ATOMS: atom_id res chain seq x y z
N MET A 1 15.02 -18.78 14.78
CA MET A 1 15.96 -17.65 14.72
C MET A 1 15.83 -16.97 13.38
N SER A 2 15.15 -15.83 13.31
CA SER A 2 15.02 -15.09 12.06
C SER A 2 16.07 -13.98 12.03
N GLN A 3 17.30 -14.34 11.63
CA GLN A 3 18.36 -13.37 11.39
C GLN A 3 18.04 -12.61 10.10
N CYS A 4 17.82 -11.30 10.22
CA CYS A 4 18.02 -10.39 9.10
C CYS A 4 18.85 -9.20 9.59
N GLU A 5 19.73 -8.69 8.73
CA GLU A 5 20.64 -7.58 9.04
C GLU A 5 19.92 -6.23 8.89
N LYS A 6 18.82 -6.06 9.63
CA LYS A 6 18.09 -4.78 9.69
C LYS A 6 18.26 -4.13 11.06
N TYR A 7 18.68 -2.88 11.03
CA TYR A 7 18.80 -2.02 12.21
C TYR A 7 17.58 -1.12 12.31
N PHE A 8 17.02 -1.01 13.51
CA PHE A 8 15.86 -0.16 13.79
C PHE A 8 16.23 0.86 14.86
N GLY A 9 15.88 2.13 14.63
CA GLY A 9 16.07 3.21 15.61
C GLY A 9 15.10 3.15 16.80
N SER A 10 14.10 2.26 16.77
CA SER A 10 13.14 2.10 17.86
C SER A 10 12.72 0.63 18.04
N SER A 11 12.41 0.26 19.29
CA SER A 11 11.86 -1.06 19.63
C SER A 11 10.49 -1.30 18.97
N HIS A 12 9.70 -0.24 18.81
CA HIS A 12 8.39 -0.31 18.16
C HIS A 12 8.50 -0.71 16.68
N ASP A 13 9.50 -0.20 15.96
CA ASP A 13 9.71 -0.52 14.55
C ASP A 13 10.32 -1.90 14.36
N LEU A 14 11.21 -2.33 15.26
CA LEU A 14 11.68 -3.71 15.31
C LEU A 14 10.51 -4.69 15.50
N LYS A 15 9.61 -4.42 16.45
CA LYS A 15 8.45 -5.27 16.70
C LYS A 15 7.52 -5.36 15.48
N LYS A 16 7.22 -4.23 14.83
CA LYS A 16 6.45 -4.24 13.57
C LYS A 16 7.12 -5.09 12.50
N HIS A 17 8.44 -4.96 12.37
CA HIS A 17 9.22 -5.71 11.40
C HIS A 17 9.15 -7.22 11.66
N GLN A 18 9.38 -7.65 12.90
CA GLN A 18 9.30 -9.05 13.29
C GLN A 18 7.93 -9.67 12.98
N LEU A 19 6.85 -8.99 13.40
CA LEU A 19 5.49 -9.42 13.13
C LEU A 19 5.22 -9.55 11.63
N ALA A 20 5.63 -8.56 10.84
CA ALA A 20 5.31 -8.49 9.42
C ALA A 20 6.13 -9.46 8.55
N VAL A 21 7.42 -9.62 8.86
CA VAL A 21 8.39 -10.29 7.97
C VAL A 21 8.71 -11.71 8.44
N HIS A 22 8.87 -11.90 9.74
CA HIS A 22 9.31 -13.17 10.29
C HIS A 22 8.13 -14.04 10.71
N GLU A 23 7.14 -13.45 11.38
CA GLU A 23 5.94 -14.17 11.81
C GLU A 23 4.83 -14.14 10.74
N LYS A 24 4.96 -13.24 9.75
CA LYS A 24 3.98 -13.01 8.66
C LYS A 24 2.56 -12.71 9.19
N LEU A 25 2.47 -12.18 10.41
CA LEU A 25 1.23 -11.80 11.04
C LEU A 25 0.71 -10.48 10.47
N LYS A 26 -0.60 -10.41 10.32
CA LYS A 26 -1.33 -9.23 9.84
C LYS A 26 -2.47 -8.91 10.81
N PRO A 27 -2.16 -8.37 12.00
CA PRO A 27 -3.15 -8.23 13.07
C PRO A 27 -4.24 -7.19 12.80
N PHE A 28 -4.10 -6.38 11.74
CA PHE A 28 -5.04 -5.32 11.43
C PHE A 28 -5.96 -5.73 10.27
N GLU A 29 -7.18 -6.14 10.60
CA GLU A 29 -8.19 -6.53 9.62
C GLU A 29 -9.05 -5.33 9.18
N CYS A 30 -9.42 -5.30 7.89
CA CYS A 30 -10.41 -4.38 7.37
C CYS A 30 -11.83 -4.89 7.66
N ASP A 31 -12.57 -4.12 8.45
CA ASP A 31 -13.98 -4.33 8.79
C ASP A 31 -14.95 -4.31 7.59
N ILE A 32 -14.51 -3.83 6.42
CA ILE A 32 -15.37 -3.72 5.23
C ILE A 32 -15.16 -4.90 4.27
N CYS A 33 -13.93 -5.42 4.15
CA CYS A 33 -13.61 -6.48 3.18
C CYS A 33 -12.74 -7.62 3.74
N ALA A 34 -12.61 -7.72 5.06
CA ALA A 34 -11.81 -8.71 5.79
C ALA A 34 -10.32 -8.79 5.37
N ARG A 35 -9.80 -7.80 4.65
CA ARG A 35 -8.40 -7.79 4.22
C ARG A 35 -7.48 -7.44 5.38
N CYS A 36 -6.49 -8.28 5.65
CA CYS A 36 -5.54 -8.07 6.75
C CYS A 36 -4.27 -7.31 6.34
N PHE A 37 -3.74 -6.51 7.26
CA PHE A 37 -2.54 -5.70 7.12
C PHE A 37 -1.62 -5.89 8.33
N SER A 38 -0.31 -5.78 8.08
CA SER A 38 0.72 -5.85 9.13
C SER A 38 0.88 -4.56 9.93
N GLN A 39 0.32 -3.43 9.45
CA GLN A 39 0.42 -2.13 10.10
C GLN A 39 -0.91 -1.37 10.06
N LYS A 40 -1.25 -0.69 11.16
CA LYS A 40 -2.46 0.15 11.28
C LYS A 40 -2.52 1.26 10.23
N GLY A 41 -1.39 1.92 9.94
CA GLY A 41 -1.33 2.98 8.92
C GLY A 41 -1.71 2.47 7.52
N ASN A 42 -1.29 1.24 7.18
CA ASN A 42 -1.64 0.60 5.91
C ASN A 42 -3.14 0.28 5.83
N LEU A 43 -3.74 -0.21 6.91
CA LEU A 43 -5.19 -0.42 7.00
C LEU A 43 -5.96 0.90 6.83
N SER A 44 -5.57 1.96 7.55
CA SER A 44 -6.21 3.28 7.42
C SER A 44 -6.14 3.83 5.99
N ASN A 45 -4.97 3.73 5.35
CA ASN A 45 -4.79 4.14 3.96
C ASN A 45 -5.63 3.28 3.01
N HIS A 46 -5.69 1.96 3.22
CA HIS A 46 -6.56 1.05 2.47
C HIS A 46 -8.04 1.45 2.59
N LYS A 47 -8.57 1.62 3.81
CA LYS A 47 -9.96 2.04 4.01
C LYS A 47 -10.26 3.34 3.30
N LYS A 48 -9.41 4.34 3.49
CA LYS A 48 -9.55 5.65 2.86
C LYS A 48 -9.61 5.54 1.34
N THR A 49 -8.68 4.83 0.72
CA THR A 49 -8.51 4.83 -0.75
C THR A 49 -9.37 3.82 -1.49
N VAL A 50 -9.73 2.70 -0.88
CA VAL A 50 -10.49 1.63 -1.55
C VAL A 50 -11.98 1.78 -1.27
N HIS A 51 -12.36 2.13 -0.05
CA HIS A 51 -13.77 2.13 0.35
C HIS A 51 -14.39 3.54 0.36
N ILE A 52 -13.62 4.59 0.62
CA ILE A 52 -14.16 5.97 0.72
C ILE A 52 -13.88 6.79 -0.54
N ILE A 53 -12.61 6.89 -0.92
CA ILE A 53 -12.13 7.81 -1.96
C ILE A 53 -12.14 7.17 -3.35
N GLY A 54 -11.83 5.89 -3.45
CA GLY A 54 -11.69 5.18 -4.73
C GLY A 54 -10.50 5.65 -5.58
N ARG A 55 -10.48 5.20 -6.83
CA ARG A 55 -9.52 5.62 -7.86
C ARG A 55 -9.96 6.95 -8.47
N LYS A 56 -9.40 8.05 -7.98
CA LYS A 56 -9.78 9.43 -8.35
C LYS A 56 -9.11 9.97 -9.60
N PHE A 57 -7.98 9.41 -10.00
CA PHE A 57 -7.20 9.93 -11.11
C PHE A 57 -7.52 9.12 -12.36
N GLU A 58 -7.98 9.77 -13.41
CA GLU A 58 -8.38 9.11 -14.65
C GLU A 58 -7.45 9.54 -15.80
N CYS A 59 -7.01 8.56 -16.59
CA CYS A 59 -6.32 8.84 -17.84
C CYS A 59 -7.34 9.32 -18.87
N LEU A 60 -7.18 10.52 -19.41
CA LEU A 60 -8.12 11.06 -20.39
C LEU A 60 -7.97 10.44 -21.80
N MET A 61 -6.92 9.65 -22.04
CA MET A 61 -6.70 8.97 -23.32
C MET A 61 -7.34 7.58 -23.37
N CYS A 62 -7.32 6.83 -22.27
CA CYS A 62 -7.87 5.47 -22.21
C CYS A 62 -8.90 5.24 -21.09
N PHE A 63 -9.26 6.29 -20.34
CA PHE A 63 -10.21 6.28 -19.23
C PHE A 63 -9.88 5.31 -18.08
N ARG A 64 -8.62 4.84 -18.02
CA ARG A 64 -8.17 4.00 -16.91
C ARG A 64 -8.05 4.83 -15.64
N LYS A 65 -8.60 4.30 -14.53
CA LYS A 65 -8.56 4.95 -13.21
C LYS A 65 -7.40 4.46 -12.36
N PHE A 66 -6.79 5.37 -11.61
CA PHE A 66 -5.62 5.20 -10.76
C PHE A 66 -5.88 5.73 -9.36
N ARG A 67 -5.16 5.16 -8.39
CA ARG A 67 -5.31 5.53 -6.99
C ARG A 67 -4.49 6.76 -6.64
N HIS A 68 -3.31 6.89 -7.24
CA HIS A 68 -2.37 7.97 -6.99
C HIS A 68 -2.03 8.73 -8.28
N LYS A 69 -1.75 10.03 -8.16
CA LYS A 69 -1.37 10.88 -9.31
C LYS A 69 -0.12 10.35 -10.00
N LEU A 70 0.86 9.88 -9.22
CA LEU A 70 2.10 9.30 -9.75
C LEU A 70 1.84 8.07 -10.63
N GLU A 71 0.92 7.19 -10.22
CA GLU A 71 0.55 6.02 -11.04
C GLU A 71 -0.05 6.43 -12.39
N LEU A 72 -0.90 7.46 -12.41
CA LEU A 72 -1.44 8.02 -13.65
C LEU A 72 -0.33 8.65 -14.52
N GLN A 73 0.61 9.38 -13.90
CA GLN A 73 1.73 9.99 -14.63
C GLN A 73 2.61 8.91 -15.29
N THR A 74 3.07 7.93 -14.51
CA THR A 74 3.84 6.80 -15.03
C THR A 74 3.08 6.06 -16.13
N HIS A 75 1.80 5.79 -15.95
CA HIS A 75 0.97 5.18 -17.00
C HIS A 75 0.93 6.03 -18.29
N ASN A 76 0.75 7.34 -18.18
CA ASN A 76 0.76 8.22 -19.35
C ASN A 76 2.14 8.22 -20.04
N GLU A 77 3.22 8.13 -19.28
CA GLU A 77 4.58 8.06 -19.82
C GLU A 77 4.88 6.73 -20.50
N ASP A 78 4.50 5.60 -19.90
CA ASP A 78 4.83 4.28 -20.43
C ASP A 78 3.90 3.84 -21.58
N VAL A 79 2.62 4.23 -21.52
CA VAL A 79 1.58 3.70 -22.43
C VAL A 79 1.20 4.68 -23.53
N HIS A 80 1.29 5.98 -23.27
CA HIS A 80 0.73 7.00 -24.16
C HIS A 80 1.72 8.03 -24.67
N LYS A 81 2.92 8.11 -24.09
CA LYS A 81 4.03 8.87 -24.67
C LYS A 81 4.55 8.06 -25.86
N ARG A 82 4.03 8.35 -27.05
CA ARG A 82 4.77 8.02 -28.28
C ARG A 82 6.06 8.82 -28.24
N VAL A 83 7.20 8.12 -28.35
CA VAL A 83 8.51 8.72 -28.61
C VAL A 83 8.41 9.66 -29.82
#